data_AF-A0A2G9MDY8-F1
#
_entry.id   AF-A0A2G9MDY8-F1
#
_cell.length_a   1.000
_cell.length_b   1.000
_cell.length_c   1.000
_cell.angle_alpha   90.00
_cell.angle_beta   90.00
_cell.angle_gamma   90.00
#
_symmetry.space_group_name_H-M   'P 1'
#
loop_
_entity.id
_entity.type
_entity.pdbx_description
1 polymer ?
#
loop_
_entity_poly.entity_id
_entity_poly.type
_entity_poly.pdbx_seq_one_letter_code
_entity_poly.pdbx_strand_id
1 'polypeptide(L)' 'MDNKTCFKSLAYCCALSKPCKSRDNEIERKEITKKDYVKLKKMFDENLKKLAKKNEKKK' A
#
# COMPACT_ATOMS: atom_id res chain seq x y z
N MET A 1 15.16 -16.25 5.09
CA MET A 1 13.72 -16.28 5.47
C MET A 1 13.33 -14.83 5.68
N ASP A 2 12.97 -14.14 4.60
CA ASP A 2 12.96 -12.67 4.56
C ASP A 2 11.54 -12.18 4.25
N ASN A 3 10.68 -12.20 5.27
CA ASN A 3 9.34 -11.64 5.17
C ASN A 3 9.40 -10.12 5.38
N LYS A 4 10.06 -9.42 4.45
CA LYS A 4 10.34 -7.97 4.53
C LYS A 4 9.09 -7.10 4.31
N THR A 5 8.00 -7.66 3.78
CA THR A 5 6.70 -6.98 3.65
C THR A 5 5.58 -8.05 3.65
N CYS A 6 4.46 -7.81 4.34
CA CYS A 6 3.30 -8.70 4.27
C CYS A 6 2.85 -8.84 2.81
N PHE A 7 2.81 -10.07 2.29
CA PHE A 7 2.46 -10.36 0.90
C PHE A 7 3.34 -9.65 -0.16
N LYS A 8 4.59 -9.29 0.20
CA LYS A 8 5.55 -8.59 -0.67
C LYS A 8 5.02 -7.27 -1.27
N SER A 9 4.01 -6.65 -0.64
CA SER A 9 3.36 -5.46 -1.18
C SER A 9 3.15 -4.37 -0.14
N LEU A 10 3.56 -3.16 -0.52
CA LEU A 10 3.39 -1.94 0.28
C LEU A 10 1.91 -1.55 0.47
N ALA A 11 1.01 -2.06 -0.38
CA ALA A 11 -0.42 -1.82 -0.25
C ALA A 11 -0.97 -2.30 1.10
N TYR A 12 -0.37 -3.36 1.67
CA TYR A 12 -0.79 -3.97 2.93
C TYR A 12 -0.04 -3.44 4.16
N CYS A 13 0.97 -2.58 3.98
CA CYS A 13 1.72 -2.02 5.10
C CYS A 13 0.89 -1.01 5.92
N CYS A 14 1.20 -0.88 7.22
CA CYS A 14 0.55 0.09 8.12
C CYS A 14 0.84 1.55 7.72
N ALA A 15 -0.06 2.46 8.13
CA ALA A 15 0.11 3.90 7.94
C ALA A 15 1.42 4.43 8.58
N LEU A 16 1.97 5.53 8.04
CA LEU A 16 3.20 6.16 8.52
C LEU A 16 3.16 6.61 9.99
N SER A 17 1.96 6.69 10.57
CA SER A 17 1.75 7.04 11.98
C SER A 17 2.44 6.08 12.97
N LYS A 18 2.77 4.85 12.54
CA LYS A 18 3.55 3.90 13.34
C LYS A 18 4.91 3.65 12.69
N PRO A 19 6.02 3.65 13.46
CA PRO A 19 7.34 3.31 12.93
C PRO A 19 7.39 1.83 12.53
N CYS A 20 7.94 1.52 11.36
CA CYS A 20 8.04 0.14 10.86
C CYS A 20 9.27 -0.03 9.97
N LYS A 21 10.33 -0.64 10.52
CA LYS A 21 11.61 -0.85 9.81
C LYS A 21 11.41 -1.54 8.45
N SER A 22 10.57 -2.57 8.40
CA SER A 22 10.25 -3.30 7.17
C SER A 22 9.67 -2.42 6.06
N ARG A 23 8.72 -1.55 6.40
CA ARG A 23 8.13 -0.60 5.45
C ARG A 23 9.14 0.46 5.04
N ASP A 24 9.80 1.08 6.01
CA ASP A 24 10.75 2.16 5.75
C ASP A 24 11.94 1.66 4.89
N ASN A 25 12.44 0.44 5.12
CA ASN A 25 13.45 -0.21 4.27
C ASN A 25 12.96 -0.47 2.84
N GLU A 26 11.69 -0.87 2.66
CA GLU A 26 11.13 -1.12 1.32
C GLU A 26 10.83 0.19 0.59
N ILE A 27 10.43 1.26 1.30
CA ILE A 27 10.27 2.61 0.76
C ILE A 27 11.63 3.12 0.25
N GLU A 28 12.68 2.97 1.05
CA GLU A 28 14.05 3.33 0.68
C GLU A 28 14.56 2.50 -0.50
N ARG A 29 14.38 1.17 -0.45
CA ARG A 29 14.77 0.26 -1.54
C ARG A 29 14.08 0.60 -2.87
N LYS A 30 12.82 1.02 -2.82
CA LYS A 30 12.05 1.40 -4.01
C LYS A 30 12.26 2.86 -4.43
N GLU A 31 13.12 3.59 -3.72
CA GLU A 31 13.45 4.99 -4.01
C GLU A 31 12.20 5.90 -4.08
N ILE A 32 11.17 5.57 -3.28
CA ILE A 32 9.94 6.38 -3.20
C ILE A 32 9.94 7.22 -1.94
N THR A 33 9.33 8.39 -1.99
CA THR A 33 9.17 9.21 -0.78
C THR A 33 8.06 8.64 0.10
N LYS A 34 8.12 8.91 1.40
CA LYS A 34 6.99 8.68 2.31
C LYS A 34 5.68 9.32 1.81
N LYS A 35 5.76 10.49 1.15
CA LYS A 35 4.62 11.14 0.49
C LYS A 35 4.04 10.28 -0.64
N ASP A 36 4.90 9.72 -1.49
CA ASP A 36 4.50 8.84 -2.59
C ASP A 36 3.85 7.56 -2.06
N TYR A 37 4.40 6.98 -0.98
CA TYR A 37 3.79 5.84 -0.30
C TYR A 37 2.33 6.10 0.11
N VAL A 38 2.05 7.26 0.73
CA VAL A 38 0.68 7.63 1.13
C VAL A 38 -0.21 7.85 -0.10
N LYS A 39 0.30 8.51 -1.13
CA LYS A 39 -0.42 8.75 -2.38
C LYS A 39 -0.81 7.43 -3.07
N LEU A 40 0.14 6.50 -3.19
CA LEU A 40 -0.09 5.16 -3.76
C LEU A 40 -1.15 4.40 -2.96
N LYS A 41 -1.09 4.47 -1.62
CA LYS A 41 -2.07 3.82 -0.75
C LYS A 41 -3.49 4.39 -0.95
N LYS A 42 -3.61 5.71 -1.11
CA LYS A 42 -4.89 6.36 -1.43
C LYS A 42 -5.42 5.91 -2.80
N MET A 43 -4.57 5.90 -3.83
CA MET A 43 -4.95 5.45 -5.17
C MET A 43 -5.45 3.99 -5.16
N PHE A 44 -4.79 3.11 -4.40
CA PHE A 44 -5.19 1.72 -4.26
C PHE A 44 -6.57 1.58 -3.61
N ASP A 45 -6.83 2.32 -2.51
CA ASP A 45 -8.14 2.35 -1.85
C ASP A 45 -9.26 2.86 -2.77
N GLU A 46 -9.01 3.94 -3.52
CA GLU A 46 -9.97 4.48 -4.48
C GLU A 46 -10.27 3.50 -5.61
N ASN A 47 -9.25 2.80 -6.11
CA ASN A 47 -9.43 1.79 -7.16
C ASN A 47 -10.22 0.59 -6.65
N LEU A 48 -9.94 0.10 -5.44
CA LEU A 48 -10.72 -0.97 -4.82
C LEU A 48 -12.18 -0.58 -4.65
N LYS A 49 -12.47 0.63 -4.18
CA LYS A 49 -13.85 1.15 -4.06
C LYS A 49 -14.55 1.23 -5.41
N LYS A 50 -13.86 1.67 -6.46
CA LYS A 50 -14.40 1.71 -7.83
C LYS A 50 -14.71 0.31 -8.36
N LEU A 51 -13.82 -0.66 -8.11
CA LEU A 51 -14.03 -2.06 -8.51
C LEU A 51 -15.21 -2.70 -7.78
N ALA A 52 -15.31 -2.49 -6.46
CA ALA A 52 -16.45 -2.94 -5.66
C ALA A 52 -17.78 -2.43 -6.25
N LYS A 53 -17.88 -1.11 -6.48
CA LYS A 53 -19.06 -0.48 -7.10
C LYS A 53 -19.37 -1.00 -8.51
N LYS A 54 -18.34 -1.29 -9.31
CA LYS A 54 -18.51 -1.85 -10.66
C LYS A 54 -19.08 -3.26 -10.61
N ASN A 55 -18.68 -4.06 -9.62
CA ASN A 55 -19.18 -5.42 -9.44
C ASN A 55 -20.63 -5.43 -8.91
N GLU A 56 -21.02 -4.45 -8.09
CA GLU A 56 -22.41 -4.27 -7.65
C GLU A 56 -23.36 -3.93 -8.82
N LYS A 57 -22.90 -3.16 -9.81
CA LYS A 57 -23.70 -2.81 -11.01
C LYS A 57 -23.81 -3.94 -12.05
N LYS A 58 -23.05 -5.03 -11.87
CA LYS A 58 -23.04 -6.19 -12.78
C LYS A 58 -23.89 -7.37 -12.28
N LYS A 59 -24.43 -7.27 -11.06
CA LYS A 59 -25.24 -8.30 -10.40
C LYS A 59 -26.71 -7.94 -10.52
#